data_AF-A0A8S2HT32-F1
#
_entry.id   AF-A0A8S2HT32-F1
#
_cell.length_a   1.000
_cell.length_b   1.000
_cell.length_c   1.000
_cell.angle_alpha   90.00
_cell.angle_beta   90.00
_cell.angle_gamma   90.00
#
_symmetry.space_group_name_H-M   'P 1'
#
loop_
_entity.id
_entity.type
_entity.pdbx_description
1 polymer ?
#
loop_
_entity_poly.entity_id
_entity_poly.type
_entity_poly.pdbx_seq_one_letter_code
_entity_poly.pdbx_strand_id
1 'polypeptide(L)'
;MATASTMTVSSSSTFVNEHSCDTPDCNEKAKLRCPNCIKLGLQNGSYFCSQECFKGYWTEHKKLHSQAKQQQQQSQTEQTDYFPWPGFHFTGMLRPYPLSPLRSVPSTIDRPDYADNEAGRSLSEEGEKSSSSTIKVLTEDEQEQMRTTCKYVPSRLPAIDYSDRTHGHSITPMHRRKHFFA
;
A
#
# COMPACT_ATOMS: atom_id res chain seq x y z
N MET A 1 -18.83 72.50 -4.76
CA MET A 1 -17.75 72.24 -3.78
C MET A 1 -17.74 70.74 -3.52
N ALA A 2 -16.80 70.00 -4.12
CA ALA A 2 -16.70 68.55 -4.02
C ALA A 2 -15.67 68.18 -2.96
N THR A 3 -16.08 67.47 -1.91
CA THR A 3 -15.18 66.98 -0.85
C THR A 3 -14.75 65.55 -1.18
N ALA A 4 -13.51 65.38 -1.62
CA ALA A 4 -12.87 64.08 -1.77
C ALA A 4 -12.53 63.52 -0.36
N SER A 5 -13.05 62.34 -0.04
CA SER A 5 -12.72 61.63 1.20
C SER A 5 -11.59 60.64 0.92
N THR A 6 -10.45 60.91 1.55
CA THR A 6 -9.22 60.11 1.54
C THR A 6 -9.47 58.74 2.18
N MET A 7 -9.23 57.66 1.44
CA MET A 7 -9.17 56.31 1.99
C MET A 7 -7.78 56.04 2.55
N THR A 8 -7.66 55.99 3.87
CA THR A 8 -6.46 55.50 4.56
C THR A 8 -6.44 53.98 4.51
N VAL A 9 -5.47 53.40 3.80
CA VAL A 9 -5.15 51.97 3.85
C VAL A 9 -4.29 51.72 5.08
N SER A 10 -4.87 51.07 6.09
CA SER A 10 -4.14 50.59 7.27
C SER A 10 -3.56 49.20 7.00
N SER A 11 -2.24 49.17 6.94
CA SER A 11 -1.36 48.21 7.62
C SER A 11 -1.62 46.71 7.42
N SER A 12 -0.73 46.13 6.62
CA SER A 12 -0.34 44.72 6.56
C SER A 12 -0.34 44.01 7.93
N SER A 13 -1.32 43.13 8.13
CA SER A 13 -1.36 42.15 9.22
C SER A 13 -0.42 40.99 8.90
N THR A 14 0.82 41.06 9.39
CA THR A 14 1.68 39.89 9.50
C THR A 14 1.09 38.95 10.55
N PHE A 15 0.63 37.77 10.14
CA PHE A 15 0.20 36.71 11.05
C PHE A 15 1.45 36.16 11.76
N VAL A 16 1.81 36.74 12.91
CA VAL A 16 2.82 36.18 13.80
C VAL A 16 2.14 35.13 14.67
N ASN A 17 2.49 33.87 14.46
CA ASN A 17 2.10 32.79 15.36
C ASN A 17 2.94 32.95 16.63
N GLU A 18 2.43 33.74 17.58
CA GLU A 18 3.15 34.10 18.80
C GLU A 18 3.05 32.95 19.81
N HIS A 19 4.10 32.15 19.90
CA HIS A 19 4.21 31.05 20.86
C HIS A 19 4.94 31.52 22.12
N SER A 20 4.40 31.18 23.30
CA SER A 20 5.06 31.38 24.59
C SER A 20 6.09 30.28 24.85
N CYS A 21 7.01 30.52 25.78
CA CYS A 21 7.96 29.51 26.23
C CYS A 21 7.23 28.36 26.97
N ASP A 22 7.61 27.12 26.67
CA ASP A 22 7.01 25.92 27.31
C ASP A 22 7.68 25.51 28.63
N THR A 23 8.79 26.17 29.01
CA THR A 23 9.48 25.88 30.27
C THR A 23 8.63 26.34 31.45
N PRO A 24 8.36 25.47 32.45
CA PRO A 24 7.66 25.88 33.67
C PRO A 24 8.49 27.01 34.33
N ASP A 25 7.80 28.04 34.81
CA ASP A 25 8.38 29.29 35.35
C ASP A 25 8.92 30.31 34.34
N CYS A 26 8.67 30.15 33.02
CA CYS A 26 9.00 31.18 32.02
C CYS A 26 7.81 31.47 31.09
N ASN A 27 7.36 32.73 31.07
CA ASN A 27 6.24 33.17 30.22
C ASN A 27 6.67 34.16 29.11
N GLU A 28 7.96 34.15 28.76
CA GLU A 28 8.52 35.01 27.72
C GLU A 28 8.18 34.52 26.31
N LYS A 29 8.15 35.45 25.35
CA LYS A 29 7.88 35.12 23.94
C LYS A 29 8.96 34.18 23.40
N ALA A 30 8.54 33.07 22.80
CA ALA A 30 9.47 32.09 22.26
C ALA A 30 10.11 32.56 20.95
N LYS A 31 11.40 32.28 20.80
CA LYS A 31 12.21 32.65 19.62
C LYS A 31 12.85 31.44 18.95
N LEU A 32 12.90 30.31 19.64
CA LEU A 32 13.62 29.10 19.24
C LEU A 32 12.69 27.88 19.28
N ARG A 33 12.85 26.98 18.31
CA ARG A 33 12.10 25.71 18.24
C ARG A 33 13.06 24.53 18.38
N CYS A 34 12.63 23.46 19.05
CA CYS A 34 13.43 22.23 19.20
C CYS A 34 13.68 21.56 17.84
N PRO A 35 14.94 21.33 17.42
CA PRO A 35 15.27 20.71 16.13
C PRO A 35 14.67 19.31 15.94
N ASN A 36 14.51 18.54 17.02
CA ASN A 36 13.91 17.20 16.95
C ASN A 36 12.38 17.26 16.73
N CYS A 37 11.69 18.25 17.31
CA CYS A 37 10.27 18.48 17.01
C CYS A 37 10.05 18.80 15.52
N ILE A 38 10.97 19.57 14.92
CA ILE A 38 10.92 19.88 13.49
C ILE A 38 11.08 18.60 12.67
N LYS A 39 12.09 17.78 12.98
CA LYS A 39 12.35 16.50 12.28
C LYS A 39 11.20 15.50 12.41
N LEU A 40 10.54 15.46 13.57
CA LEU A 40 9.40 14.58 13.82
C LEU A 40 8.07 15.12 13.26
N GLY A 41 8.06 16.29 12.61
CA GLY A 41 6.87 16.88 11.99
C GLY A 41 5.79 17.31 13.00
N LEU A 42 6.15 17.48 14.28
CA LEU A 42 5.19 17.82 15.33
C LEU A 42 4.80 19.30 15.20
N GLN A 43 3.59 19.56 14.70
CA GLN A 43 3.06 20.93 14.54
C GLN A 43 2.94 21.64 15.89
N ASN A 44 2.58 20.91 16.95
CA ASN A 44 2.55 21.37 18.35
C ASN A 44 3.90 21.08 19.06
N GLY A 45 5.02 21.29 18.37
CA GLY A 45 6.35 21.10 18.98
C GLY A 45 6.66 22.19 20.00
N SER A 46 7.63 21.94 20.90
CA SER A 46 7.91 22.93 21.95
C SER A 46 8.76 24.11 21.48
N TYR A 47 8.44 25.26 22.08
CA TYR A 47 9.02 26.56 21.80
C TYR A 47 9.72 27.13 23.04
N PHE A 48 10.85 27.80 22.83
CA PHE A 48 11.71 28.31 23.89
C PHE A 48 12.12 29.75 23.64
N CYS A 49 12.21 30.55 24.70
CA CYS A 49 12.68 31.93 24.62
C CYS A 49 14.22 32.03 24.57
N SER A 50 14.94 31.09 25.20
CA SER A 50 16.40 31.10 25.33
C SER A 50 17.00 29.68 25.43
N GLN A 51 18.33 29.57 25.30
CA GLN A 51 19.03 28.28 25.45
C GLN A 51 19.01 27.76 26.89
N GLU A 52 18.87 28.62 27.90
CA GLU A 52 18.79 28.22 29.30
C GLU A 52 17.46 27.51 29.58
N CYS A 53 16.35 28.07 29.08
CA CYS A 53 15.03 27.45 29.13
C CYS A 53 14.99 26.10 28.38
N PHE A 54 15.66 26.01 27.23
CA PHE A 54 15.80 24.76 26.48
C PHE A 54 16.55 23.68 27.27
N LYS A 55 17.67 24.04 27.93
CA LYS A 55 18.47 23.07 28.72
C LYS A 55 17.76 22.65 30.01
N GLY A 56 17.11 23.58 30.70
CA GLY A 56 16.37 23.30 31.94
C GLY A 56 15.18 22.37 31.74
N TYR A 57 14.45 22.53 30.63
CA TYR A 57 13.27 21.72 30.31
C TYR A 57 13.56 20.49 29.45
N TRP A 58 14.82 20.26 29.05
CA TRP A 58 15.20 19.20 28.11
C TRP A 58 14.78 17.79 28.54
N THR A 59 14.91 17.48 29.83
CA THR A 59 14.62 16.15 30.41
C THR A 59 13.14 15.80 30.34
N GLU A 60 12.27 16.79 30.49
CA GLU A 60 10.82 16.64 30.39
C GLU A 60 10.38 16.70 28.94
N HIS A 61 10.89 17.65 28.17
CA HIS A 61 10.58 17.80 26.74
C HIS A 61 10.92 16.54 25.92
N LYS A 62 12.05 15.87 26.21
CA LYS A 62 12.45 14.64 25.49
C LYS A 62 11.43 13.50 25.66
N LYS A 63 10.64 13.49 26.74
CA LYS A 63 9.58 12.48 26.94
C LYS A 63 8.47 12.62 25.90
N LEU A 64 8.15 13.86 25.48
CA LEU A 64 7.18 14.13 24.42
C LEU A 64 7.62 13.52 23.09
N HIS A 65 8.94 13.51 22.79
CA HIS A 65 9.46 12.81 21.61
C HIS A 65 9.27 11.29 21.69
N SER A 66 9.42 10.70 22.88
CA SER A 66 9.22 9.26 23.07
C SER A 66 7.77 8.87 22.84
N GLN A 67 6.83 9.65 23.39
CA GLN A 67 5.39 9.44 23.20
C GLN A 67 4.97 9.62 21.74
N ALA A 68 5.46 10.66 21.07
CA ALA A 68 5.19 10.87 19.64
C ALA A 68 5.69 9.72 18.75
N LYS A 69 6.86 9.14 19.06
CA LYS A 69 7.37 7.96 18.34
C LYS A 69 6.53 6.70 18.54
N GLN A 70 5.90 6.56 19.71
CA GLN A 70 4.98 5.45 19.99
C GLN A 70 3.65 5.63 19.25
N GLN A 71 3.13 6.86 19.21
CA GLN A 71 1.90 7.17 18.48
C GLN A 71 2.06 7.01 16.96
N GLN A 72 3.20 7.40 16.38
CA GLN A 72 3.48 7.15 14.95
C GLN A 72 3.54 5.65 14.60
N GLN A 73 3.95 4.80 15.54
CA GLN A 73 3.88 3.35 15.38
C GLN A 73 2.44 2.83 15.48
N GLN A 74 1.61 3.42 16.35
CA GLN A 74 0.19 3.06 16.50
C GLN A 74 -0.70 3.55 15.35
N SER A 75 -0.43 4.72 14.76
CA SER A 75 -1.23 5.25 13.64
C SER A 75 -0.98 4.50 12.33
N GLN A 76 0.10 3.71 12.23
CA GLN A 76 0.29 2.75 11.12
C GLN A 76 -0.54 1.46 11.32
N THR A 77 -1.10 1.24 12.51
CA THR A 77 -1.79 -0.01 12.87
C THR A 77 -3.31 0.06 12.66
N GLU A 78 -3.89 1.23 12.38
CA GLU A 78 -5.34 1.39 12.20
C GLU A 78 -5.85 1.09 10.77
N GLN A 79 -4.96 0.77 9.82
CA GLN A 79 -5.36 0.08 8.60
C GLN A 79 -5.07 -1.41 8.73
N THR A 80 -6.10 -2.17 9.15
CA THR A 80 -6.29 -3.62 8.88
C THR A 80 -4.99 -4.39 8.58
N ASP A 81 -4.07 -4.49 9.54
CA ASP A 81 -2.74 -5.06 9.28
C ASP A 81 -2.81 -6.60 9.32
N TYR A 82 -3.55 -7.17 8.36
CA TYR A 82 -3.57 -8.60 8.12
C TYR A 82 -2.21 -9.01 7.59
N PHE A 83 -1.33 -9.40 8.50
CA PHE A 83 0.02 -9.84 8.18
C PHE A 83 0.22 -11.31 8.56
N PRO A 84 -0.17 -12.24 7.66
CA PRO A 84 -0.13 -13.68 7.95
C PRO A 84 1.28 -14.25 8.09
N TRP A 85 2.34 -13.49 7.75
CA TRP A 85 3.73 -13.95 7.83
C TRP A 85 4.61 -12.99 8.66
N PRO A 86 4.55 -13.06 10.00
CA PRO A 86 5.40 -12.24 10.87
C PRO A 86 6.88 -12.36 10.50
N GLY A 87 7.52 -11.24 10.15
CA GLY A 87 8.94 -11.20 9.76
C GLY A 87 9.22 -11.28 8.25
N PHE A 88 8.20 -11.45 7.40
CA PHE A 88 8.39 -11.36 5.94
C PHE A 88 8.47 -9.92 5.47
N HIS A 89 9.59 -9.52 4.86
CA HIS A 89 9.73 -8.17 4.29
C HIS A 89 9.27 -8.16 2.84
N PHE A 90 8.17 -7.43 2.55
CA PHE A 90 7.71 -7.23 1.18
C PHE A 90 8.68 -6.35 0.39
N THR A 91 9.00 -6.76 -0.83
CA THR A 91 9.89 -6.02 -1.74
C THR A 91 9.21 -4.85 -2.44
N GLY A 92 7.88 -4.81 -2.48
CA GLY A 92 7.09 -3.81 -3.19
C GLY A 92 5.94 -3.23 -2.35
N MET A 93 4.99 -2.55 -3.02
CA MET A 93 3.83 -1.91 -2.38
C MET A 93 2.66 -2.86 -2.11
N LEU A 94 2.58 -4.00 -2.80
CA LEU A 94 1.49 -4.96 -2.63
C LEU A 94 1.51 -5.58 -1.23
N ARG A 95 0.32 -5.71 -0.62
CA ARG A 95 0.11 -6.31 0.70
C ARG A 95 -1.00 -7.36 0.65
N PRO A 96 -0.90 -8.43 1.45
CA PRO A 96 -1.95 -9.44 1.53
C PRO A 96 -3.23 -8.85 2.12
N TYR A 97 -4.37 -9.37 1.68
CA TYR A 97 -5.68 -9.04 2.21
C TYR A 97 -6.39 -10.34 2.60
N PRO A 98 -7.23 -10.35 3.66
CA PRO A 98 -8.02 -11.53 4.02
C PRO A 98 -8.85 -12.04 2.83
N LEU A 99 -8.71 -13.32 2.52
CA LEU A 99 -9.47 -13.94 1.43
C LEU A 99 -10.91 -14.23 1.87
N SER A 100 -11.86 -14.10 0.93
CA SER A 100 -13.22 -14.59 1.13
C SER A 100 -13.24 -16.12 1.24
N PRO A 101 -14.30 -16.71 1.83
CA PRO A 101 -14.52 -18.15 1.77
C PRO A 101 -14.49 -18.69 0.33
N LEU A 102 -14.11 -19.96 0.18
CA LEU A 102 -14.11 -20.65 -1.11
C LEU A 102 -15.51 -20.65 -1.73
N ARG A 103 -15.58 -20.45 -3.05
CA ARG A 103 -16.84 -20.51 -3.79
C ARG A 103 -17.25 -21.97 -4.01
N SER A 104 -18.51 -22.29 -3.75
CA SER A 104 -19.05 -23.63 -3.96
C SER A 104 -19.28 -23.92 -5.44
N VAL A 105 -18.86 -25.11 -5.89
CA VAL A 105 -19.16 -25.64 -7.22
C VAL A 105 -20.37 -26.58 -7.12
N PRO A 106 -21.39 -26.45 -7.99
CA PRO A 106 -22.54 -27.38 -8.01
C PRO A 106 -22.12 -28.83 -8.25
N SER A 107 -22.82 -29.78 -7.62
CA SER A 107 -22.53 -31.22 -7.70
C SER A 107 -22.83 -31.87 -9.05
N THR A 108 -23.54 -31.18 -9.94
CA THR A 108 -23.85 -31.66 -11.30
C THR A 108 -22.63 -31.63 -12.23
N ILE A 109 -21.59 -30.87 -11.88
CA ILE A 109 -20.41 -30.70 -12.73
C ILE A 109 -19.37 -31.74 -12.30
N ASP A 110 -18.84 -32.47 -13.28
CA ASP A 110 -17.77 -33.43 -13.04
C ASP A 110 -16.53 -32.74 -12.47
N ARG A 111 -15.99 -33.31 -11.38
CA ARG A 111 -14.88 -32.74 -10.62
C ARG A 111 -13.60 -33.50 -10.92
N PRO A 112 -12.46 -32.81 -11.09
CA PRO A 112 -11.16 -33.45 -11.26
C PRO A 112 -10.71 -34.15 -9.96
N ASP A 113 -9.72 -35.04 -10.09
CA ASP A 113 -9.23 -35.89 -8.99
C ASP A 113 -8.68 -35.10 -7.78
N TYR A 114 -8.13 -33.91 -8.01
CA TYR A 114 -7.63 -33.03 -6.94
C TYR A 114 -8.72 -32.24 -6.21
N ALA A 115 -9.95 -32.19 -6.72
CA ALA A 115 -10.98 -31.28 -6.19
C ALA A 115 -11.49 -31.66 -4.80
N ASP A 116 -11.46 -32.95 -4.46
CA ASP A 116 -11.90 -33.49 -3.17
C ASP A 116 -10.74 -34.09 -2.36
N ASN A 117 -9.50 -33.95 -2.84
CA ASN A 117 -8.31 -34.36 -2.12
C ASN A 117 -8.01 -33.38 -0.98
N GLU A 118 -7.92 -33.86 0.26
CA GLU A 118 -7.67 -33.01 1.45
C GLU A 118 -6.35 -32.24 1.39
N ALA A 119 -5.33 -32.81 0.74
CA ALA A 119 -4.03 -32.18 0.54
C ALA A 119 -3.95 -31.36 -0.76
N GLY A 120 -5.03 -31.31 -1.55
CA GLY A 120 -5.09 -30.65 -2.86
C GLY A 120 -4.16 -31.28 -3.90
N ARG A 121 -3.82 -32.56 -3.75
CA ARG A 121 -2.89 -33.27 -4.65
C ARG A 121 -3.64 -34.00 -5.76
N SER A 122 -3.10 -33.95 -6.97
CA SER A 122 -3.57 -34.75 -8.10
C SER A 122 -2.77 -36.06 -8.15
N LEU A 123 -3.43 -37.18 -7.86
CA LEU A 123 -2.79 -38.50 -7.86
C LEU A 123 -2.39 -38.93 -9.28
N SER A 124 -3.18 -38.51 -10.28
CA SER A 124 -2.86 -38.76 -11.69
C SER A 124 -1.57 -38.06 -12.12
N GLU A 125 -1.42 -36.76 -11.81
CA GLU A 125 -0.20 -36.00 -12.13
C GLU A 125 1.04 -36.51 -11.36
N GLU A 126 0.90 -36.85 -10.08
CA GLU A 126 2.02 -37.40 -9.28
C GLU A 126 2.50 -38.75 -9.84
N GLY A 127 1.57 -39.61 -10.27
CA GLY A 127 1.88 -40.88 -10.91
C GLY A 127 2.63 -40.67 -12.23
N GLU A 128 2.19 -39.74 -13.07
CA GLU A 128 2.82 -39.48 -14.37
C GLU A 128 4.17 -38.76 -14.23
N LYS A 129 4.34 -37.85 -13.25
CA LYS A 129 5.59 -37.12 -13.03
C LYS A 129 6.79 -38.03 -12.73
N SER A 130 6.55 -39.12 -12.00
CA SER A 130 7.60 -40.07 -11.64
C SER A 130 7.80 -41.20 -12.65
N SER A 131 6.78 -41.51 -13.47
CA SER A 131 6.79 -42.67 -14.36
C SER A 131 6.93 -42.34 -15.84
N SER A 132 6.58 -41.12 -16.28
CA SER A 132 6.45 -40.78 -17.69
C SER A 132 7.28 -39.56 -18.09
N SER A 133 8.38 -39.80 -18.80
CA SER A 133 9.03 -38.79 -19.66
C SER A 133 8.34 -38.71 -21.04
N THR A 134 7.33 -39.54 -21.27
CA THR A 134 6.69 -39.72 -22.57
C THR A 134 5.47 -38.82 -22.70
N ILE A 135 5.47 -37.98 -23.73
CA ILE A 135 4.33 -37.12 -24.07
C ILE A 135 3.22 -37.98 -24.68
N LYS A 136 2.04 -37.95 -24.09
CA LYS A 136 0.88 -38.71 -24.55
C LYS A 136 0.35 -38.12 -25.86
N VAL A 137 0.27 -38.95 -26.90
CA VAL A 137 -0.36 -38.57 -28.18
C VAL A 137 -1.86 -38.82 -28.05
N LEU A 138 -2.66 -37.76 -28.17
CA LEU A 138 -4.12 -37.81 -28.00
C LEU A 138 -4.81 -38.46 -29.21
N THR A 139 -5.82 -39.26 -28.92
CA THR A 139 -6.77 -39.80 -29.91
C THR A 139 -7.66 -38.69 -30.50
N GLU A 140 -8.34 -38.96 -31.62
CA GLU A 140 -9.19 -37.96 -32.29
C GLU A 140 -10.29 -37.40 -31.37
N ASP A 141 -10.95 -38.27 -30.59
CA ASP A 141 -11.98 -37.90 -29.62
C ASP A 141 -11.41 -37.00 -28.51
N GLU A 142 -10.24 -37.33 -27.96
CA GLU A 142 -9.56 -36.51 -26.94
C GLU A 142 -9.12 -35.15 -27.50
N GLN A 143 -8.71 -35.10 -28.77
CA GLN A 143 -8.38 -33.84 -29.44
C GLN A 143 -9.63 -32.96 -29.61
N GLU A 144 -10.78 -33.53 -29.93
CA GLU A 144 -12.04 -32.78 -30.02
C GLU A 144 -12.49 -32.24 -28.65
N GLN A 145 -12.35 -33.03 -27.59
CA GLN A 145 -12.62 -32.58 -26.21
C GLN A 145 -11.70 -31.42 -25.81
N MET A 146 -10.41 -31.49 -26.16
CA MET A 146 -9.45 -30.42 -25.92
C MET A 146 -9.82 -29.14 -26.68
N ARG A 147 -10.19 -29.25 -27.97
CA ARG A 147 -10.65 -28.12 -28.78
C ARG A 147 -11.91 -27.47 -28.19
N THR A 148 -12.85 -28.30 -27.75
CA THR A 148 -14.11 -27.88 -27.14
C THR A 148 -13.85 -27.11 -25.84
N THR A 149 -13.03 -27.66 -24.94
CA THR A 149 -12.64 -27.01 -23.68
C THR A 149 -11.95 -25.66 -23.94
N CYS A 150 -10.97 -25.63 -24.84
CA CYS A 150 -10.25 -24.42 -25.23
C CYS A 150 -11.13 -23.36 -25.91
N LYS A 151 -12.27 -23.75 -26.49
CA LYS A 151 -13.26 -22.79 -27.03
C LYS A 151 -14.07 -22.13 -25.92
N TYR A 152 -14.44 -22.87 -24.88
CA TYR A 152 -15.25 -22.34 -23.78
C TYR A 152 -14.45 -21.47 -22.80
N VAL A 153 -13.18 -21.80 -22.52
CA VAL A 153 -12.35 -21.06 -21.54
C VAL A 153 -12.24 -19.55 -21.86
N PRO A 154 -11.89 -19.12 -23.09
CA PRO A 154 -11.79 -17.71 -23.43
C PRO A 154 -13.11 -16.94 -23.31
N SER A 155 -14.24 -17.59 -23.63
CA SER A 155 -15.56 -16.97 -23.51
C SER A 155 -16.01 -16.73 -22.06
N ARG A 156 -15.33 -17.39 -21.10
CA ARG A 156 -15.66 -17.36 -19.67
C ARG A 156 -14.63 -16.61 -18.83
N LEU A 157 -13.49 -16.24 -19.42
CA LEU A 157 -12.64 -15.24 -18.79
C LEU A 157 -13.48 -13.96 -18.65
N PRO A 158 -13.62 -13.41 -17.44
CA PRO A 158 -14.23 -12.09 -17.32
C PRO A 158 -13.49 -11.18 -18.29
N ALA A 159 -14.21 -10.31 -19.00
CA ALA A 159 -13.57 -9.16 -19.63
C ALA A 159 -12.79 -8.48 -18.50
N ILE A 160 -11.48 -8.70 -18.47
CA ILE A 160 -10.60 -8.03 -17.52
C ILE A 160 -10.66 -6.60 -17.99
N ASP A 161 -11.53 -5.81 -17.38
CA ASP A 161 -11.64 -4.41 -17.69
C ASP A 161 -10.33 -3.77 -17.27
N TYR A 162 -9.45 -3.56 -18.25
CA TYR A 162 -8.12 -2.98 -18.06
C TYR A 162 -8.21 -1.47 -17.81
N SER A 163 -9.41 -0.93 -17.63
CA SER A 163 -9.69 0.50 -17.45
C SER A 163 -9.16 1.07 -16.14
N ASP A 164 -8.86 0.26 -15.13
CA ASP A 164 -8.33 0.73 -13.83
C ASP A 164 -6.80 0.91 -13.79
N ARG A 165 -6.10 0.82 -14.93
CA ARG A 165 -4.66 1.12 -15.02
C ARG A 165 -4.39 2.60 -15.34
N THR A 166 -4.99 3.51 -14.60
CA THR A 166 -4.78 4.97 -14.73
C THR A 166 -3.52 5.46 -14.00
N HIS A 167 -2.36 4.83 -14.17
CA HIS A 167 -1.07 5.47 -13.80
C HIS A 167 0.07 5.09 -14.77
N GLY A 168 0.07 5.74 -15.94
CA GLY A 168 1.25 6.50 -16.40
C GLY A 168 2.53 5.80 -16.89
N HIS A 169 2.47 4.63 -17.54
CA HIS A 169 3.63 4.14 -18.29
C HIS A 169 3.24 3.73 -19.73
N SER A 170 3.63 4.54 -20.71
CA SER A 170 3.46 4.21 -22.12
C SER A 170 4.39 3.05 -22.49
N ILE A 171 3.82 1.87 -22.75
CA ILE A 171 4.57 0.78 -23.35
C ILE A 171 4.49 0.98 -24.86
N THR A 172 5.62 1.35 -25.48
CA THR A 172 5.71 1.42 -26.94
C THR A 172 5.65 0.00 -27.53
N PRO A 173 5.03 -0.20 -28.71
CA PRO A 173 4.87 -1.52 -29.30
C PRO A 173 6.23 -2.02 -29.85
N MET A 174 6.76 -3.06 -29.23
CA MET A 174 7.89 -3.84 -29.74
C MET A 174 7.49 -4.49 -31.07
N HIS A 175 8.22 -4.15 -32.14
CA HIS A 175 8.01 -4.70 -33.48
C HIS A 175 8.21 -6.21 -33.48
N ARG A 176 7.18 -6.93 -33.94
CA ARG A 176 7.13 -8.39 -34.07
C ARG A 176 8.14 -8.85 -35.14
N ARG A 177 9.35 -9.27 -34.73
CA ARG A 177 10.27 -9.98 -35.63
C ARG A 177 9.67 -11.34 -35.98
N LYS A 178 9.14 -11.45 -37.20
CA LYS A 178 8.77 -12.72 -37.81
C LYS A 178 10.06 -13.51 -38.06
N HIS A 179 10.39 -14.44 -37.18
CA HIS A 179 11.35 -15.48 -37.52
C HIS A 179 10.62 -16.54 -38.34
N PHE A 180 10.91 -16.51 -39.63
CA PHE A 180 10.67 -17.58 -40.60
C PHE A 180 11.35 -18.86 -40.07
N PHE A 181 10.60 -19.94 -39.88
CA PHE A 181 11.18 -21.28 -39.81
C PHE A 181 11.24 -21.81 -41.25
N ALA A 182 12.44 -22.18 -41.68
CA ALA A 182 12.70 -23.02 -42.85
C ALA A 182 12.71 -24.49 -42.42
#